data_AF-A0A8S3FKD5-F1
#
_entry.id   AF-A0A8S3FKD5-F1
#
_cell.length_a   1.000
_cell.length_b   1.000
_cell.length_c   1.000
_cell.angle_alpha   90.00
_cell.angle_beta   90.00
_cell.angle_gamma   90.00
#
_symmetry.space_group_name_H-M   'P 1'
#
loop_
_entity.id
_entity.type
_entity.pdbx_description
1 polymer ?
#
loop_
_entity_poly.entity_id
_entity_poly.type
_entity_poly.pdbx_seq_one_letter_code
_entity_poly.pdbx_strand_id
1 'polypeptide(L)'
;VNNYASRIHLINRILGILAAHCFADHEEQGDQFHPLAYQRIILNLFQESTAAVTSTMSNTTPGADTSSTNEYAMYYIYLAFTNCLHLLRPQRVPGFAFAWLEIVAHRTFMSRLLLSAGRFTRQTHNMYALLLVDALRLVTPFIRSGEHAQSFQVYFKGILKTFMLLLHDFPEFLCEHYYQFCDALPLIAHQLRNIVLSAFPKHMRC
;
A
#
# COMPACT_ATOMS: atom_id res chain seq x y z
N VAL A 1 -24.62 -13.15 15.16
CA VAL A 1 -24.08 -11.77 15.31
C VAL A 1 -22.65 -11.78 14.78
N ASN A 2 -22.41 -11.21 13.59
CA ASN A 2 -21.05 -11.13 13.04
C ASN A 2 -20.22 -10.17 13.91
N ASN A 3 -19.35 -10.70 14.76
CA ASN A 3 -18.50 -9.88 15.62
C ASN A 3 -17.26 -9.39 14.86
N TYR A 4 -17.48 -8.51 13.88
CA TYR A 4 -16.40 -7.87 13.11
C TYR A 4 -15.48 -7.05 14.02
N ALA A 5 -16.02 -6.42 15.07
CA ALA A 5 -15.23 -5.63 16.01
C ALA A 5 -14.11 -6.44 16.67
N SER A 6 -14.42 -7.61 17.23
CA SER A 6 -13.40 -8.48 17.83
C SER A 6 -12.40 -9.01 16.81
N ARG A 7 -12.84 -9.34 15.59
CA ARG A 7 -11.94 -9.77 14.50
C ARG A 7 -10.97 -8.66 14.09
N ILE A 8 -11.47 -7.44 13.90
CA ILE A 8 -10.65 -6.27 13.57
C ILE A 8 -9.66 -5.96 14.68
N HIS A 9 -10.09 -6.03 15.93
CA HIS A 9 -9.20 -5.83 17.08
C HIS A 9 -8.07 -6.87 17.11
N LEU A 10 -8.40 -8.15 16.85
CA LEU A 10 -7.41 -9.21 16.76
C LEU A 10 -6.42 -8.98 15.61
N ILE A 11 -6.89 -8.61 14.41
CA ILE A 11 -6.03 -8.29 13.26
C ILE A 11 -5.07 -7.15 13.60
N ASN A 12 -5.56 -6.06 14.19
CA ASN A 12 -4.71 -4.94 14.59
C ASN A 12 -3.64 -5.38 15.61
N ARG A 13 -4.01 -6.21 16.59
CA ARG A 13 -3.06 -6.74 17.56
C ARG A 13 -1.99 -7.63 16.92
N ILE A 14 -2.39 -8.54 16.03
CA ILE A 14 -1.45 -9.41 15.29
C ILE A 14 -0.51 -8.58 14.44
N LEU A 15 -1.03 -7.63 13.65
CA LEU A 15 -0.22 -6.76 12.80
C LEU A 15 0.72 -5.87 13.62
N GLY A 16 0.27 -5.36 14.77
CA GLY A 16 1.12 -4.59 15.67
C GLY A 16 2.29 -5.41 16.25
N ILE A 17 2.03 -6.65 16.68
CA ILE A 17 3.06 -7.57 17.15
C ILE A 17 4.04 -7.91 16.01
N LEU A 18 3.51 -8.22 14.81
CA LEU A 18 4.34 -8.51 13.64
C LEU A 18 5.22 -7.32 13.25
N ALA A 19 4.68 -6.10 13.27
CA ALA A 19 5.45 -4.90 12.94
C ALA A 19 6.55 -4.63 13.98
N ALA A 20 6.24 -4.76 15.27
CA ALA A 20 7.22 -4.61 16.34
C ALA A 20 8.33 -5.68 16.25
N HIS A 21 7.95 -6.93 15.98
CA HIS A 21 8.92 -8.01 15.84
C HIS A 21 9.79 -7.84 14.60
N CYS A 22 9.21 -7.50 13.45
CA CYS A 22 9.96 -7.20 12.21
C CYS A 22 10.99 -6.09 12.43
N PHE A 23 10.60 -5.02 13.15
CA PHE A 23 11.53 -3.94 13.50
C PHE A 23 12.67 -4.44 14.41
N ALA A 24 12.35 -5.14 15.49
CA ALA A 24 13.35 -5.64 16.44
C ALA A 24 14.31 -6.67 15.80
N ASP A 25 13.78 -7.60 15.01
CA ASP A 25 14.56 -8.60 14.27
C ASP A 25 15.49 -7.95 13.25
N HIS A 26 15.04 -6.89 12.57
CA HIS A 26 15.92 -6.12 11.69
C HIS A 26 17.06 -5.41 12.44
N GLU A 27 16.78 -4.83 13.62
CA GLU A 27 17.80 -4.20 14.45
C GLU A 27 18.81 -5.21 15.02
N GLU A 28 18.36 -6.42 15.38
CA GLU A 28 19.21 -7.46 15.95
C GLU A 28 20.06 -8.16 14.87
N GLN A 29 19.48 -8.51 13.73
CA GLN A 29 20.13 -9.33 12.70
C GLN A 29 20.91 -8.53 11.66
N GLY A 30 20.58 -7.24 11.46
CA GLY A 30 21.21 -6.38 10.46
C GLY A 30 21.16 -7.01 9.05
N ASP A 31 22.32 -7.38 8.52
CA ASP A 31 22.47 -7.98 7.19
C ASP A 31 21.91 -9.41 7.07
N GLN A 32 21.72 -10.12 8.20
CA GLN A 32 21.13 -11.47 8.23
C GLN A 32 19.60 -11.45 8.33
N PHE A 33 18.98 -10.28 8.28
CA PHE A 33 17.54 -10.12 8.33
C PHE A 33 16.83 -10.82 7.15
N HIS A 34 15.76 -11.56 7.44
CA HIS A 34 15.02 -12.33 6.45
C HIS A 34 13.64 -11.71 6.15
N PRO A 35 13.54 -10.73 5.22
CA PRO A 35 12.33 -9.95 5.00
C PRO A 35 11.16 -10.76 4.42
N LEU A 36 11.44 -11.82 3.65
CA LEU A 36 10.42 -12.57 2.90
C LEU A 36 9.44 -13.33 3.82
N ALA A 37 9.86 -13.69 5.04
CA ALA A 37 8.98 -14.35 6.00
C ALA A 37 7.83 -13.40 6.41
N TYR A 38 8.16 -12.17 6.83
CA TYR A 38 7.20 -11.13 7.17
C TYR A 38 6.30 -10.77 6.00
N GLN A 39 6.88 -10.64 4.80
CA GLN A 39 6.12 -10.35 3.59
C GLN A 39 5.02 -11.37 3.32
N ARG A 40 5.37 -12.66 3.35
CA ARG A 40 4.42 -13.76 3.09
C ARG A 40 3.31 -13.77 4.13
N ILE A 41 3.65 -13.61 5.41
CA ILE A 41 2.66 -13.56 6.50
C ILE A 41 1.69 -12.40 6.28
N ILE A 42 2.18 -11.19 6.01
CA ILE A 42 1.35 -10.00 5.82
C ILE A 42 0.44 -10.15 4.59
N LEU A 43 0.98 -10.58 3.44
CA LEU A 43 0.20 -10.75 2.22
C LEU A 43 -0.87 -11.84 2.35
N ASN A 44 -0.52 -12.99 2.92
CA ASN A 44 -1.48 -14.08 3.11
C ASN A 44 -2.59 -13.66 4.08
N LEU A 45 -2.24 -13.03 5.20
CA LEU A 45 -3.22 -12.53 6.16
C LEU A 45 -4.16 -11.48 5.54
N PHE A 46 -3.64 -10.61 4.67
CA PHE A 46 -4.45 -9.63 3.94
C PHE A 46 -5.44 -10.32 2.99
N GLN A 47 -4.96 -11.29 2.20
CA GLN A 47 -5.79 -12.03 1.25
C GLN A 47 -6.88 -12.83 1.96
N GLU A 48 -6.55 -13.53 3.05
CA GLU A 48 -7.51 -14.28 3.85
C GLU A 48 -8.54 -13.38 4.51
N SER A 49 -8.10 -12.25 5.11
CA SER A 49 -9.00 -11.30 5.78
C SER A 49 -10.00 -10.68 4.80
N THR A 50 -9.55 -10.32 3.60
CA THR A 50 -10.41 -9.73 2.57
C THR A 50 -11.32 -10.75 1.88
N ALA A 51 -10.84 -11.97 1.66
CA ALA A 51 -11.65 -13.08 1.14
C ALA A 51 -12.78 -13.45 2.10
N ALA A 52 -12.50 -13.50 3.41
CA ALA A 52 -13.49 -13.84 4.42
C ALA A 52 -14.65 -12.81 4.51
N VAL A 53 -14.41 -11.53 4.21
CA VAL A 53 -15.50 -10.53 4.12
C VAL A 53 -16.26 -10.69 2.81
N THR A 54 -15.55 -10.91 1.69
CA THR A 54 -16.18 -11.06 0.36
C THR A 54 -17.12 -12.29 0.33
N SER A 55 -16.71 -13.42 0.91
CA SER A 55 -17.55 -14.63 0.96
C SER A 55 -18.82 -14.46 1.82
N THR A 56 -18.79 -13.61 2.85
CA THR A 56 -20.00 -13.28 3.62
C THR A 56 -21.00 -12.43 2.82
N MET A 57 -20.52 -11.67 1.82
CA MET A 57 -21.39 -10.88 0.95
C MET A 57 -22.14 -11.75 -0.07
N SER A 58 -21.53 -12.83 -0.59
CA SER A 58 -22.18 -13.70 -1.58
C SER A 58 -23.25 -14.63 -1.00
N ASN A 59 -23.14 -14.97 0.29
CA ASN A 59 -23.97 -16.00 0.92
C ASN A 59 -25.19 -15.44 1.67
N THR A 60 -25.34 -14.12 1.77
CA THR A 60 -26.40 -13.48 2.56
C THR A 60 -27.33 -12.68 1.65
N THR A 61 -28.64 -12.87 1.77
CA THR A 61 -29.64 -12.03 1.09
C THR A 61 -29.41 -10.56 1.51
N PRO A 62 -29.19 -9.63 0.56
CA PRO A 62 -28.77 -8.28 0.89
C PRO A 62 -29.90 -7.49 1.58
N GLY A 63 -29.83 -7.40 2.91
CA GLY A 63 -30.47 -6.33 3.67
C GLY A 63 -29.57 -5.08 3.70
N ALA A 64 -30.16 -3.89 3.71
CA ALA A 64 -29.43 -2.62 3.71
C ALA A 64 -28.38 -2.54 4.84
N ASP A 65 -28.73 -2.97 6.06
CA ASP A 65 -27.85 -2.89 7.24
C ASP A 65 -26.63 -3.84 7.16
N THR A 66 -26.78 -5.00 6.52
CA THR A 66 -25.71 -5.98 6.32
C THR A 66 -24.67 -5.46 5.34
N SER A 67 -25.11 -4.77 4.28
CA SER A 67 -24.22 -4.18 3.29
C SER A 67 -23.32 -3.11 3.89
N SER A 68 -23.88 -2.21 4.71
CA SER A 68 -23.09 -1.18 5.42
C SER A 68 -22.10 -1.80 6.40
N THR A 69 -22.52 -2.80 7.17
CA THR A 69 -21.64 -3.45 8.16
C THR A 69 -20.40 -4.06 7.51
N ASN A 70 -20.58 -4.68 6.33
CA ASN A 70 -19.49 -5.28 5.56
C ASN A 70 -18.54 -4.22 4.98
N GLU A 71 -19.05 -3.07 4.53
CA GLU A 71 -18.22 -1.93 4.08
C GLU A 71 -17.32 -1.41 5.22
N TYR A 72 -17.88 -1.20 6.42
CA TYR A 72 -17.10 -0.78 7.59
C TYR A 72 -16.04 -1.82 7.94
N ALA A 73 -16.41 -3.10 7.96
CA ALA A 73 -15.46 -4.17 8.26
C ALA A 73 -14.29 -4.20 7.28
N MET A 74 -14.57 -4.10 5.97
CA MET A 74 -13.54 -4.06 4.94
C MET A 74 -12.66 -2.81 5.08
N TYR A 75 -13.25 -1.64 5.33
CA TYR A 75 -12.54 -0.39 5.56
C TYR A 75 -11.54 -0.51 6.72
N TYR A 76 -11.96 -1.04 7.87
CA TYR A 76 -11.09 -1.19 9.03
C TYR A 76 -9.99 -2.24 8.83
N ILE A 77 -10.23 -3.27 8.00
CA ILE A 77 -9.18 -4.19 7.57
C ILE A 77 -8.15 -3.43 6.74
N TYR A 78 -8.56 -2.68 5.72
CA TYR A 78 -7.64 -1.88 4.90
C TYR A 78 -6.83 -0.88 5.72
N LEU A 79 -7.48 -0.20 6.68
CA LEU A 79 -6.81 0.72 7.60
C LEU A 79 -5.75 0.00 8.44
N ALA A 80 -6.06 -1.17 9.00
CA ALA A 80 -5.12 -1.92 9.84
C ALA A 80 -3.85 -2.32 9.06
N PHE A 81 -4.00 -2.83 7.83
CA PHE A 81 -2.87 -3.19 6.97
C PHE A 81 -2.08 -1.97 6.50
N THR A 82 -2.76 -0.88 6.16
CA THR A 82 -2.11 0.39 5.79
C THR A 82 -1.27 0.91 6.95
N ASN A 83 -1.81 0.93 8.17
CA ASN A 83 -1.08 1.37 9.35
C ASN A 83 0.14 0.47 9.63
N CYS A 84 0.00 -0.85 9.51
CA CYS A 84 1.11 -1.79 9.65
C CYS A 84 2.22 -1.50 8.64
N LEU A 85 1.88 -1.33 7.36
CA LEU A 85 2.87 -1.02 6.32
C LEU A 85 3.48 0.38 6.51
N HIS A 86 2.71 1.37 6.98
CA HIS A 86 3.25 2.69 7.30
C HIS A 86 4.26 2.64 8.46
N LEU A 87 3.99 1.82 9.49
CA LEU A 87 4.94 1.56 10.59
C LEU A 87 6.22 0.87 10.09
N LEU A 88 6.07 -0.04 9.13
CA LEU A 88 7.16 -0.77 8.47
C LEU A 88 7.73 -0.07 7.24
N ARG A 89 7.48 1.23 7.07
CA ARG A 89 7.94 1.96 5.89
C ARG A 89 9.46 1.83 5.70
N PRO A 90 9.96 1.89 4.45
CA PRO A 90 11.36 1.61 4.14
C PRO A 90 12.38 2.50 4.88
N GLN A 91 12.00 3.70 5.32
CA GLN A 91 12.88 4.59 6.10
C GLN A 91 13.05 4.13 7.56
N ARG A 92 12.14 3.29 8.07
CA ARG A 92 12.21 2.75 9.42
C ARG A 92 12.85 1.36 9.45
N VAL A 93 12.56 0.54 8.44
CA VAL A 93 13.10 -0.83 8.32
C VAL A 93 13.72 -1.00 6.92
N PRO A 94 14.92 -0.45 6.68
CA PRO A 94 15.54 -0.49 5.35
C PRO A 94 15.78 -1.91 4.83
N GLY A 95 16.08 -2.88 5.71
CA GLY A 95 16.21 -4.29 5.33
C GLY A 95 14.91 -4.91 4.78
N PHE A 96 13.75 -4.31 5.08
CA PHE A 96 12.44 -4.73 4.59
C PHE A 96 12.01 -4.00 3.31
N ALA A 97 12.78 -3.01 2.83
CA ALA A 97 12.35 -2.09 1.77
C ALA A 97 11.82 -2.79 0.51
N PHE A 98 12.56 -3.77 -0.03
CA PHE A 98 12.17 -4.50 -1.25
C PHE A 98 10.89 -5.31 -1.04
N ALA A 99 10.86 -6.13 0.01
CA ALA A 99 9.69 -6.92 0.37
C ALA A 99 8.46 -6.04 0.61
N TRP A 100 8.64 -4.91 1.30
CA TRP A 100 7.60 -3.91 1.51
C TRP A 100 7.04 -3.37 0.19
N LEU A 101 7.91 -3.02 -0.76
CA LEU A 101 7.49 -2.51 -2.07
C LEU A 101 6.75 -3.57 -2.87
N GLU A 102 7.15 -4.84 -2.79
CA GLU A 102 6.43 -5.96 -3.40
C GLU A 102 5.01 -6.10 -2.86
N ILE A 103 4.77 -5.85 -1.56
CA ILE A 103 3.42 -5.84 -0.98
C ILE A 103 2.58 -4.70 -1.57
N VAL A 104 3.12 -3.48 -1.56
CA VAL A 104 2.41 -2.30 -2.04
C VAL A 104 2.13 -2.37 -3.55
N ALA A 105 3.05 -2.94 -4.31
CA ALA A 105 2.91 -3.17 -5.75
C ALA A 105 2.09 -4.42 -6.08
N HIS A 106 1.70 -5.25 -5.10
CA HIS A 106 0.98 -6.48 -5.34
C HIS A 106 -0.40 -6.20 -5.95
N ARG A 107 -0.72 -6.83 -7.08
CA ARG A 107 -1.96 -6.60 -7.83
C ARG A 107 -3.21 -6.68 -6.96
N THR A 108 -3.31 -7.69 -6.08
CA THR A 108 -4.47 -7.85 -5.19
C THR A 108 -4.53 -6.74 -4.13
N PHE A 109 -3.39 -6.29 -3.61
CA PHE A 109 -3.37 -5.24 -2.59
C PHE A 109 -3.80 -3.89 -3.20
N MET A 110 -3.18 -3.53 -4.32
CA MET A 110 -3.50 -2.33 -5.10
C MET A 110 -4.96 -2.31 -5.53
N SER A 111 -5.44 -3.36 -6.20
CA SER A 111 -6.82 -3.41 -6.71
C SER A 111 -7.87 -3.36 -5.59
N ARG A 112 -7.64 -4.00 -4.44
CA ARG A 112 -8.58 -3.96 -3.31
C ARG A 112 -8.75 -2.55 -2.74
N LEU A 113 -7.67 -1.77 -2.66
CA LEU A 113 -7.73 -0.38 -2.17
C LEU A 113 -8.30 0.59 -3.21
N LEU A 114 -7.90 0.44 -4.48
CA LEU A 114 -8.25 1.39 -5.54
C LEU A 114 -9.61 1.13 -6.20
N LEU A 115 -10.06 -0.13 -6.27
CA LEU A 115 -11.38 -0.50 -6.78
C LEU A 115 -12.43 -0.63 -5.67
N SER A 116 -12.11 -0.21 -4.44
CA SER A 116 -13.10 -0.16 -3.36
C SER A 116 -14.16 0.88 -3.71
N ALA A 117 -15.35 0.40 -4.06
CA ALA A 117 -16.51 1.23 -4.34
C ALA A 117 -17.33 1.43 -3.07
N GLY A 118 -17.80 2.66 -2.84
CA GLY A 118 -18.72 2.99 -1.75
C GLY A 118 -18.31 4.26 -1.02
N ARG A 119 -18.84 4.44 0.20
CA ARG A 119 -18.63 5.67 0.98
C ARG A 119 -17.17 5.93 1.39
N PHE A 120 -16.31 4.92 1.28
CA PHE A 120 -14.91 4.96 1.72
C PHE A 120 -13.89 5.08 0.60
N THR A 121 -14.30 5.19 -0.67
CA THR A 121 -13.40 5.20 -1.83
C THR A 121 -12.28 6.22 -1.69
N ARG A 122 -12.59 7.46 -1.30
CA ARG A 122 -11.58 8.52 -1.14
C ARG A 122 -10.58 8.18 -0.02
N GLN A 123 -11.05 7.57 1.06
CA GLN A 123 -10.24 7.21 2.21
C GLN A 123 -9.29 6.06 1.87
N THR A 124 -9.75 5.04 1.14
CA THR A 124 -8.88 3.92 0.70
C THR A 124 -7.86 4.36 -0.34
N HIS A 125 -8.21 5.31 -1.20
CA HIS A 125 -7.26 5.95 -2.11
C HIS A 125 -6.18 6.72 -1.34
N ASN A 126 -6.58 7.54 -0.35
CA ASN A 126 -5.63 8.25 0.51
C ASN A 126 -4.70 7.28 1.27
N MET A 127 -5.21 6.12 1.72
CA MET A 127 -4.39 5.07 2.33
C MET A 127 -3.31 4.57 1.38
N TYR A 128 -3.66 4.31 0.12
CA TYR A 128 -2.69 3.84 -0.87
C TYR A 128 -1.70 4.94 -1.27
N ALA A 129 -2.16 6.18 -1.42
CA ALA A 129 -1.32 7.33 -1.71
C ALA A 129 -0.28 7.58 -0.61
N LEU A 130 -0.66 7.42 0.67
CA LEU A 130 0.26 7.48 1.81
C LEU A 130 1.42 6.49 1.65
N LEU A 131 1.12 5.23 1.33
CA LEU A 131 2.15 4.20 1.13
C LEU A 131 3.05 4.55 -0.06
N LEU A 132 2.49 4.98 -1.19
CA LEU A 132 3.31 5.41 -2.33
C LEU A 132 4.24 6.57 -1.94
N VAL A 133 3.75 7.56 -1.19
CA VAL A 133 4.58 8.66 -0.67
C VAL A 133 5.71 8.15 0.23
N ASP A 134 5.46 7.15 1.08
CA ASP A 134 6.53 6.52 1.86
C ASP A 134 7.59 5.88 0.96
N ALA A 135 7.20 5.20 -0.14
CA ALA A 135 8.17 4.69 -1.10
C ALA A 135 9.00 5.81 -1.75
N LEU A 136 8.35 6.92 -2.17
CA LEU A 136 9.03 8.05 -2.80
C LEU A 136 10.00 8.77 -1.86
N ARG A 137 9.62 8.90 -0.59
CA ARG A 137 10.46 9.54 0.42
C ARG A 137 11.76 8.77 0.67
N LEU A 138 11.77 7.45 0.48
CA LEU A 138 13.01 6.66 0.62
C LEU A 138 14.01 7.06 -0.46
N VAL A 139 13.57 7.15 -1.72
CA VAL A 139 14.46 7.40 -2.86
C VAL A 139 14.86 8.87 -3.01
N THR A 140 14.09 9.79 -2.43
CA THR A 140 14.31 11.24 -2.57
C THR A 140 15.73 11.73 -2.24
N PRO A 141 16.34 11.40 -1.09
CA PRO A 141 17.71 11.82 -0.80
C PRO A 141 18.73 11.23 -1.79
N PHE A 142 18.55 9.98 -2.21
CA PHE A 142 19.43 9.29 -3.16
C PHE A 142 19.35 9.89 -4.57
N ILE A 143 18.16 10.31 -5.00
CA ILE A 143 18.00 11.05 -6.27
C ILE A 143 18.75 12.38 -6.20
N ARG A 144 18.66 13.12 -5.08
CA ARG A 144 19.36 14.40 -4.88
C ARG A 144 20.87 14.26 -4.89
N SER A 145 21.41 13.20 -4.31
CA SER A 145 22.84 12.94 -4.27
C SER A 145 23.40 12.33 -5.55
N GLY A 146 22.55 11.93 -6.50
CA GLY A 146 22.98 11.19 -7.69
C GLY A 146 23.50 9.79 -7.34
N GLU A 147 22.80 9.08 -6.45
CA GLU A 147 23.18 7.72 -6.04
C GLU A 147 23.21 6.75 -7.22
N HIS A 148 24.23 5.89 -7.26
CA HIS A 148 24.46 4.92 -8.33
C HIS A 148 24.50 3.47 -7.84
N ALA A 149 24.34 3.22 -6.53
CA ALA A 149 24.30 1.89 -5.97
C ALA A 149 23.28 0.97 -6.68
N GLN A 150 23.69 -0.27 -6.94
CA GLN A 150 22.85 -1.25 -7.64
C GLN A 150 21.51 -1.49 -6.92
N SER A 151 21.53 -1.56 -5.59
CA SER A 151 20.33 -1.71 -4.76
C SER A 151 19.33 -0.56 -4.98
N PHE A 152 19.82 0.68 -5.00
CA PHE A 152 19.02 1.86 -5.29
C PHE A 152 18.40 1.77 -6.71
N GLN A 153 19.19 1.42 -7.73
CA GLN A 153 18.68 1.31 -9.10
C GLN A 153 17.56 0.27 -9.23
N VAL A 154 17.72 -0.90 -8.60
CA VAL A 154 16.70 -1.97 -8.61
C VAL A 154 15.44 -1.50 -7.90
N TYR A 155 15.58 -0.86 -6.73
CA TYR A 155 14.44 -0.35 -5.97
C TYR A 155 13.69 0.75 -6.72
N PHE A 156 14.41 1.73 -7.26
CA PHE A 156 13.85 2.83 -8.03
C PHE A 156 13.14 2.33 -9.30
N LYS A 157 13.71 1.32 -9.98
CA LYS A 157 13.03 0.64 -11.11
C LYS A 157 11.73 -0.02 -10.67
N GLY A 158 11.68 -0.59 -9.47
CA GLY A 158 10.45 -1.10 -8.85
C GLY A 158 9.39 -0.01 -8.73
N ILE A 159 9.74 1.14 -8.15
CA ILE A 159 8.86 2.31 -8.03
C ILE A 159 8.35 2.75 -9.40
N LEU A 160 9.24 2.93 -10.39
CA LEU A 160 8.86 3.33 -11.74
C LEU A 160 7.84 2.38 -12.36
N LYS A 161 8.04 1.06 -12.21
CA LYS A 161 7.07 0.06 -12.70
C LYS A 161 5.72 0.17 -11.99
N THR A 162 5.70 0.37 -10.68
CA THR A 162 4.47 0.56 -9.91
C THR A 162 3.72 1.80 -10.39
N PHE A 163 4.40 2.93 -10.60
CA PHE A 163 3.78 4.16 -11.09
C PHE A 163 3.33 4.05 -12.56
N MET A 164 4.06 3.33 -13.41
CA MET A 164 3.61 3.04 -14.78
C MET A 164 2.35 2.17 -14.79
N LEU A 165 2.27 1.15 -13.92
CA LEU A 165 1.07 0.34 -13.77
C LEU A 165 -0.11 1.20 -13.32
N LEU A 166 0.09 2.09 -12.35
CA LEU A 166 -0.93 3.04 -11.90
C LEU A 166 -1.37 3.98 -13.02
N LEU A 167 -0.44 4.48 -13.84
CA LEU A 167 -0.79 5.34 -14.98
C LEU A 167 -1.65 4.61 -16.00
N HIS A 168 -1.40 3.33 -16.24
CA HIS A 168 -2.16 2.52 -17.18
C HIS A 168 -3.54 2.14 -16.63
N ASP A 169 -3.58 1.57 -15.42
CA ASP A 169 -4.80 0.98 -14.86
C ASP A 169 -5.67 2.02 -14.13
N PHE A 170 -5.06 2.96 -13.40
CA PHE A 170 -5.69 3.91 -12.48
C PHE A 170 -5.22 5.38 -12.66
N PRO A 171 -5.27 5.96 -13.88
CA PRO A 171 -4.79 7.32 -14.12
C PRO A 171 -5.56 8.39 -13.33
N GLU A 172 -6.85 8.20 -13.05
CA GLU A 172 -7.64 9.11 -12.22
C GLU A 172 -7.07 9.24 -10.81
N PHE A 173 -6.67 8.12 -10.20
CA PHE A 173 -6.04 8.11 -8.88
C PHE A 173 -4.74 8.93 -8.86
N LEU A 174 -3.89 8.78 -9.88
CA LEU A 174 -2.67 9.59 -10.03
C LEU A 174 -3.00 11.07 -10.22
N CYS A 175 -4.00 11.38 -11.04
CA CYS A 175 -4.46 12.75 -11.28
C CYS A 175 -5.00 13.41 -9.99
N GLU A 176 -5.72 12.68 -9.14
CA GLU A 176 -6.26 13.21 -7.88
C GLU A 176 -5.18 13.46 -6.82
N HIS A 177 -4.11 12.67 -6.81
CA HIS A 177 -3.06 12.72 -5.79
C HIS A 177 -1.74 13.33 -6.32
N TYR A 178 -1.72 13.89 -7.53
CA TYR A 178 -0.51 14.37 -8.20
C TYR A 178 0.30 15.33 -7.32
N TYR A 179 -0.37 16.24 -6.60
CA TYR A 179 0.28 17.21 -5.72
C TYR A 179 1.09 16.51 -4.62
N GLN A 180 0.52 15.48 -3.98
CA GLN A 180 1.20 14.74 -2.90
C GLN A 180 2.45 14.01 -3.43
N PHE A 181 2.36 13.42 -4.61
CA PHE A 181 3.49 12.72 -5.23
C PHE A 181 4.56 13.69 -5.72
N CYS A 182 4.19 14.80 -6.34
CA CYS A 182 5.12 15.82 -6.81
C CYS A 182 5.83 16.54 -5.66
N ASP A 183 5.15 16.78 -4.53
CA ASP A 183 5.71 17.37 -3.31
C ASP A 183 6.72 16.41 -2.64
N ALA A 184 6.43 15.11 -2.64
CA ALA A 184 7.35 14.10 -2.13
C ALA A 184 8.61 13.90 -2.99
N LEU A 185 8.65 14.41 -4.23
CA LEU A 185 9.76 14.20 -5.18
C LEU A 185 10.61 15.46 -5.40
N PRO A 186 11.94 15.32 -5.51
CA PRO A 186 12.78 16.45 -5.89
C PRO A 186 12.54 16.86 -7.35
N LEU A 187 12.80 18.14 -7.68
CA LEU A 187 12.57 18.70 -9.03
C LEU A 187 13.31 17.91 -10.13
N ILE A 188 14.50 17.38 -9.81
CA ILE A 188 15.33 16.60 -10.73
C ILE A 188 14.81 15.19 -11.02
N ALA A 189 13.78 14.71 -10.31
CA ALA A 189 13.16 13.40 -10.54
C ALA A 189 12.25 13.42 -11.79
N HIS A 190 12.79 13.86 -12.93
CA HIS A 190 12.04 14.15 -14.15
C HIS A 190 11.18 12.98 -14.62
N GLN A 191 11.75 11.77 -14.69
CA GLN A 191 11.03 10.59 -15.18
C GLN A 191 9.78 10.29 -14.35
N LEU A 192 9.92 10.28 -13.01
CA LEU A 192 8.82 9.92 -12.12
C LEU A 192 7.77 11.03 -12.04
N ARG A 193 8.21 12.29 -12.03
CA ARG A 193 7.31 13.45 -12.13
C ARG A 193 6.53 13.45 -13.44
N ASN A 194 7.17 13.11 -14.57
CA ASN A 194 6.48 13.04 -15.86
C ASN A 194 5.43 11.93 -15.87
N ILE A 195 5.69 10.76 -15.27
CA ILE A 195 4.69 9.69 -15.16
C ILE A 195 3.45 10.20 -14.40
N VAL A 196 3.64 10.84 -13.24
CA VAL A 196 2.54 11.38 -12.43
C VAL A 196 1.78 12.47 -13.19
N LEU A 197 2.49 13.42 -13.81
CA LEU A 197 1.88 14.56 -14.51
C LEU A 197 1.28 14.21 -15.87
N SER A 198 1.59 13.04 -16.43
CA SER A 198 0.96 12.54 -17.65
C SER A 198 -0.39 11.87 -17.39
N ALA A 199 -0.80 11.71 -16.13
CA ALA A 199 -2.09 11.12 -15.80
C ALA A 199 -3.24 12.10 -16.09
N PHE A 200 -4.24 11.66 -16.84
CA PHE A 200 -5.47 12.39 -17.11
C PHE A 200 -6.67 11.44 -17.05
N PRO A 201 -7.87 11.92 -16.67
CA PRO A 201 -9.07 11.08 -16.62
C PRO A 201 -9.36 10.43 -17.98
N LYS A 202 -9.68 9.13 -18.00
CA LYS A 202 -9.89 8.36 -19.25
C LYS A 202 -11.00 8.90 -20.13
N HIS A 203 -11.92 9.69 -19.57
CA HIS A 203 -13.03 10.34 -20.28
C HIS A 203 -12.64 11.67 -20.95
N MET A 204 -11.48 12.25 -20.61
CA MET A 204 -10.86 13.35 -21.35
C MET A 204 -9.85 12.76 -22.34
N ARG A 205 -10.34 12.12 -23.41
CA ARG A 205 -9.50 11.90 -24.59
C ARG A 205 -9.74 13.08 -25.53
N CYS A 206 -8.73 13.94 -25.67
CA CYS A 206 -8.62 14.90 -26.75
C CYS A 206 -8.38 14.18 -28.08
#